data_AF-A0A916RC03-F1
#
_entry.id   AF-A0A916RC03-F1
#
_cell.length_a   1.000
_cell.length_b   1.000
_cell.length_c   1.000
_cell.angle_alpha   90.00
_cell.angle_beta   90.00
_cell.angle_gamma   90.00
#
_symmetry.space_group_name_H-M   'P 1'
#
loop_
_entity.id
_entity.type
_entity.pdbx_description
1 polymer ?
#
loop_
_entity_poly.entity_id
_entity_poly.type
_entity_poly.pdbx_seq_one_letter_code
_entity_poly.pdbx_strand_id
1 'polypeptide(L)'
;MNARWAIGAIFAGIAVVFAIFAAIGWAIWTAIPEPATRHASSSPSTERTLHLFEVCFEESCVHQAILELPSVEGPRVQIRCGLDIAAERPVFEEVDVEWADDENAVDIHYATADSGEMTYSLDFTRDCVGD
;
A
#
# COMPACT_ATOMS: atom_id res chain seq x y z
N MET A 1 56.18 -5.68 12.82
CA MET A 1 54.98 -5.49 11.96
C MET A 1 54.50 -4.06 12.18
N ASN A 2 54.59 -3.20 11.16
CA ASN A 2 54.51 -1.75 11.36
C ASN A 2 53.04 -1.34 11.53
N ALA A 3 52.72 -0.57 12.58
CA ALA A 3 51.35 -0.16 12.92
C ALA A 3 50.55 0.43 11.75
N ARG A 4 51.24 1.03 10.77
CA ARG A 4 50.67 1.57 9.53
C ARG A 4 49.98 0.52 8.65
N TRP A 5 50.50 -0.71 8.62
CA TRP A 5 49.89 -1.82 7.86
C TRP A 5 48.67 -2.40 8.59
N ALA A 6 48.73 -2.48 9.92
CA ALA A 6 47.59 -2.92 10.73
C ALA A 6 46.42 -1.93 10.62
N ILE A 7 46.70 -0.62 10.66
CA ILE A 7 45.70 0.44 10.48
C ILE A 7 45.09 0.38 9.07
N GLY A 8 45.90 0.22 8.02
CA GLY A 8 45.42 0.08 6.65
C GLY A 8 44.50 -1.14 6.45
N ALA A 9 44.84 -2.29 7.06
CA ALA A 9 44.02 -3.49 7.01
C ALA A 9 42.67 -3.31 7.74
N ILE A 10 42.66 -2.59 8.87
CA ILE A 10 41.43 -2.28 9.62
C ILE A 10 40.50 -1.38 8.79
N PHE A 11 41.03 -0.31 8.20
CA PHE A 11 40.22 0.58 7.35
C PHE A 11 39.67 -0.14 6.11
N ALA A 12 40.46 -1.01 5.48
CA ALA A 12 40.00 -1.83 4.36
C ALA A 12 38.85 -2.78 4.79
N GLY A 13 38.98 -3.41 5.96
CA GLY A 13 37.93 -4.27 6.51
C GLY A 13 36.63 -3.51 6.78
N ILE A 14 36.72 -2.32 7.38
CA ILE A 14 35.56 -1.45 7.64
C ILE A 14 34.89 -1.05 6.32
N ALA A 15 35.65 -0.62 5.31
CA ALA A 15 35.11 -0.22 4.02
C ALA A 15 34.33 -1.36 3.32
N VAL A 16 34.85 -2.58 3.37
CA VAL A 16 34.17 -3.75 2.81
C VAL A 16 32.85 -4.03 3.53
N VAL A 17 32.85 -3.96 4.86
CA VAL A 17 31.62 -4.16 5.65
C VAL A 17 30.57 -3.11 5.30
N PHE A 18 30.94 -1.83 5.21
CA PHE A 18 30.03 -0.77 4.78
C PHE A 18 29.50 -0.98 3.36
N ALA A 19 30.34 -1.42 2.43
CA ALA A 19 29.91 -1.71 1.05
C ALA A 19 28.88 -2.85 1.01
N ILE A 20 29.06 -3.90 1.82
CA ILE A 20 28.09 -5.00 1.94
C ILE A 20 26.76 -4.49 2.49
N PHE A 21 26.77 -3.70 3.57
CA PHE A 21 25.54 -3.14 4.14
C PHE A 21 24.83 -2.20 3.16
N ALA A 22 25.56 -1.38 2.42
CA ALA A 22 24.99 -0.51 1.40
C ALA A 22 24.33 -1.32 0.26
N ALA A 23 24.97 -2.40 -0.19
CA ALA A 23 24.42 -3.28 -1.22
C ALA A 23 23.13 -3.98 -0.74
N ILE A 24 23.11 -4.48 0.50
CA ILE A 24 21.91 -5.09 1.09
C ILE A 24 20.78 -4.05 1.22
N GLY A 25 21.09 -2.86 1.74
CA GLY A 25 20.11 -1.78 1.87
C GLY A 25 19.51 -1.37 0.53
N TRP A 26 20.35 -1.27 -0.51
CA TRP A 26 19.90 -0.99 -1.87
C TRP A 26 19.00 -2.10 -2.42
N ALA A 27 19.40 -3.37 -2.28
CA ALA A 27 18.62 -4.50 -2.77
C ALA A 27 17.23 -4.58 -2.11
N ILE A 28 17.15 -4.35 -0.79
CA ILE A 28 15.88 -4.31 -0.05
C ILE A 28 15.02 -3.14 -0.53
N TRP A 29 15.62 -1.96 -0.70
CA TRP A 29 14.90 -0.76 -1.15
C TRP A 29 14.26 -0.96 -2.53
N THR A 30 14.97 -1.60 -3.46
CA THR A 30 14.45 -1.86 -4.81
C THR A 30 13.51 -3.06 -4.89
N ALA A 31 13.42 -3.88 -3.84
CA ALA A 31 12.61 -5.10 -3.83
C ALA A 31 11.19 -4.88 -3.33
N ILE A 32 10.86 -3.70 -2.78
CA ILE A 32 9.50 -3.38 -2.35
C ILE A 32 8.76 -2.81 -3.57
N PRO A 33 7.80 -3.53 -4.17
CA PRO A 33 7.01 -2.98 -5.25
C PRO A 33 6.23 -1.78 -4.72
N GLU A 34 6.41 -0.62 -5.35
CA GLU A 34 5.53 0.51 -5.13
C GLU A 34 4.12 0.13 -5.60
N PRO A 35 3.05 0.60 -4.93
CA PRO A 35 1.70 0.37 -5.41
C PRO A 35 1.59 0.87 -6.84
N ALA A 36 1.13 -0.01 -7.74
CA ALA A 36 0.91 0.32 -9.14
C ALA A 36 -0.06 1.50 -9.26
N THR A 37 -1.08 1.50 -8.38
CA THR A 37 -2.12 2.53 -8.37
C THR A 37 -2.54 2.86 -6.94
N ARG A 38 -2.73 4.16 -6.67
CA ARG A 38 -3.24 4.68 -5.40
C ARG A 38 -4.39 5.64 -5.67
N HIS A 39 -5.57 5.31 -5.14
CA HIS A 39 -6.74 6.16 -5.23
C HIS A 39 -7.21 6.55 -3.83
N ALA A 40 -7.68 7.78 -3.66
CA ALA A 40 -8.23 8.27 -2.40
C ALA A 40 -9.56 8.97 -2.67
N SER A 41 -10.59 8.55 -1.95
CA SER A 41 -11.92 9.16 -1.98
C SER A 41 -12.30 9.63 -0.59
N SER A 42 -12.82 10.84 -0.46
CA SER A 42 -13.28 11.40 0.82
C SER A 42 -14.81 11.35 0.89
N SER A 43 -15.34 11.07 2.07
CA SER A 43 -16.78 11.08 2.27
C SER A 43 -17.37 12.48 2.11
N PRO A 44 -18.67 12.62 1.80
CA PRO A 44 -19.34 13.92 1.70
C PRO A 44 -19.16 14.82 2.94
N SER A 45 -19.18 14.23 4.14
CA SER A 45 -18.94 14.92 5.41
C SER A 45 -17.47 15.29 5.65
N THR A 46 -16.55 14.72 4.87
CA THR A 46 -15.09 14.79 5.02
C THR A 46 -14.53 14.16 6.30
N GLU A 47 -15.37 13.46 7.06
CA GLU A 47 -14.96 12.73 8.26
C GLU A 47 -14.31 11.38 7.95
N ARG A 48 -14.42 10.87 6.72
CA ARG A 48 -13.81 9.60 6.34
C ARG A 48 -13.02 9.77 5.05
N THR A 49 -11.93 9.03 4.94
CA THR A 49 -11.18 8.95 3.68
C THR A 49 -10.85 7.49 3.41
N LEU A 50 -11.30 6.99 2.27
CA LEU A 50 -11.00 5.66 1.79
C LEU A 50 -9.80 5.72 0.86
N HIS A 51 -8.75 4.98 1.20
CA HIS A 51 -7.59 4.79 0.35
C HIS A 51 -7.65 3.40 -0.26
N LEU A 52 -7.60 3.33 -1.58
CA LEU A 52 -7.52 2.11 -2.36
C LEU A 52 -6.11 1.97 -2.91
N PHE A 53 -5.54 0.79 -2.72
CA PHE A 53 -4.19 0.43 -3.15
C PHE A 53 -4.26 -0.82 -4.00
N GLU A 54 -3.42 -0.83 -5.02
CA GLU A 54 -3.21 -1.98 -5.88
C GLU A 54 -1.71 -2.22 -6.02
N VAL A 55 -1.29 -3.46 -5.77
CA VAL A 55 0.09 -3.91 -5.93
C VAL A 55 0.09 -5.12 -6.84
N CYS A 56 0.65 -4.98 -8.03
CA CYS A 56 0.72 -6.06 -9.01
C CYS A 56 2.11 -6.73 -9.02
N PHE A 57 2.07 -8.05 -9.06
CA PHE A 57 3.19 -8.97 -9.29
C PHE A 57 3.04 -9.59 -10.69
N GLU A 58 3.98 -10.44 -11.10
CA GLU A 58 4.05 -10.97 -12.48
C GLU A 58 2.75 -11.61 -12.98
N GLU A 59 1.96 -12.25 -12.11
CA GLU A 59 0.73 -12.96 -12.50
C GLU A 59 -0.50 -12.61 -11.61
N SER A 60 -0.38 -11.66 -10.69
CA SER A 60 -1.48 -11.33 -9.78
C SER A 60 -1.40 -9.92 -9.23
N CYS A 61 -2.54 -9.29 -9.03
CA CYS A 61 -2.69 -8.01 -8.35
C CYS A 61 -3.38 -8.21 -7.01
N VAL A 62 -2.80 -7.63 -5.97
CA VAL A 62 -3.35 -7.60 -4.62
C VAL A 62 -3.96 -6.22 -4.40
N HIS A 63 -5.20 -6.21 -3.92
CA HIS A 63 -5.94 -4.98 -3.63
C HIS A 63 -6.07 -4.81 -2.13
N GLN A 64 -5.96 -3.56 -1.67
CA GLN A 64 -6.14 -3.21 -0.27
C GLN A 64 -6.94 -1.93 -0.14
N ALA A 65 -7.91 -1.95 0.76
CA ALA A 65 -8.62 -0.76 1.20
C ALA A 65 -8.17 -0.36 2.61
N ILE A 66 -7.98 0.93 2.84
CA ILE A 66 -7.70 1.52 4.15
C ILE A 66 -8.70 2.64 4.40
N LEU A 67 -9.52 2.48 5.42
CA LEU A 67 -10.41 3.54 5.91
C LEU A 67 -9.65 4.38 6.93
N GLU A 68 -9.55 5.67 6.66
CA GLU A 68 -8.96 6.67 7.52
C GLU A 68 -10.05 7.48 8.23
N LEU A 69 -9.98 7.52 9.56
CA LEU A 69 -10.93 8.18 10.46
C LEU A 69 -10.25 9.29 11.27
N PRO A 70 -10.95 10.36 11.66
CA PRO A 70 -10.45 11.34 12.59
C PRO A 70 -10.15 10.69 13.93
N SER A 71 -9.06 11.13 14.55
CA SER A 71 -8.75 10.80 15.93
C SER A 71 -9.05 12.02 16.80
N VAL A 72 -9.58 11.77 18.00
CA VAL A 72 -9.97 12.83 18.94
C VAL A 72 -8.74 13.53 19.55
N GLU A 73 -7.61 12.84 19.65
CA GLU A 73 -6.45 13.29 20.43
C GLU A 73 -5.09 13.06 19.74
N GLY A 74 -5.07 12.67 18.45
CA GLY A 74 -3.82 12.23 17.82
C GLY A 74 -3.88 12.07 16.30
N PRO A 75 -2.92 11.33 15.72
CA PRO A 75 -2.91 11.03 14.29
C PRO A 75 -4.18 10.26 13.91
N ARG A 76 -4.63 10.44 12.66
CA ARG A 76 -5.80 9.75 12.13
C ARG A 76 -5.67 8.24 12.27
N VAL A 77 -6.78 7.59 12.57
CA VAL A 77 -6.84 6.14 12.74
C VAL A 77 -6.99 5.53 11.35
N GLN A 78 -6.13 4.56 11.02
CA GLN A 78 -6.20 3.82 9.76
C GLN A 78 -6.63 2.39 10.05
N ILE A 79 -7.72 1.98 9.42
CA ILE A 79 -8.31 0.65 9.55
C ILE A 79 -8.20 -0.05 8.21
N ARG A 80 -7.63 -1.25 8.19
CA ARG A 80 -7.61 -2.07 6.97
C ARG A 80 -8.98 -2.67 6.76
N CYS A 81 -9.46 -2.62 5.54
CA CYS A 81 -10.72 -3.24 5.14
C CYS A 81 -10.44 -4.42 4.22
N GLY A 82 -11.22 -5.49 4.38
CA GLY A 82 -11.21 -6.64 3.50
C GLY A 82 -11.67 -6.25 2.10
N LEU A 83 -10.83 -6.53 1.11
CA LEU A 83 -11.10 -6.23 -0.29
C LEU A 83 -10.73 -7.45 -1.12
N ASP A 84 -11.72 -8.30 -1.42
CA ASP A 84 -11.52 -9.55 -2.14
C ASP A 84 -11.78 -9.36 -3.64
N ILE A 85 -10.89 -8.61 -4.29
CA ILE A 85 -10.89 -8.41 -5.74
C ILE A 85 -9.73 -9.24 -6.30
N ALA A 86 -10.05 -10.28 -7.06
CA ALA A 86 -9.05 -11.09 -7.76
C ALA A 86 -8.84 -10.53 -9.17
N ALA A 87 -7.61 -10.13 -9.48
CA ALA A 87 -7.22 -9.70 -10.82
C ALA A 87 -5.80 -10.13 -11.17
N GLU A 88 -5.58 -10.47 -12.44
CA GLU A 88 -4.25 -10.80 -13.00
C GLU A 88 -3.55 -9.56 -13.57
N ARG A 89 -4.29 -8.45 -13.70
CA ARG A 89 -3.84 -7.17 -14.27
C ARG A 89 -4.38 -6.01 -13.43
N PRO A 90 -3.77 -4.81 -13.50
CA PRO A 90 -4.29 -3.61 -12.86
C PRO A 90 -5.74 -3.35 -13.25
N VAL A 91 -6.59 -3.08 -12.25
CA VAL A 91 -8.01 -2.70 -12.39
C VAL A 91 -8.31 -1.35 -11.74
N PHE A 92 -7.41 -0.81 -10.91
CA PHE A 92 -7.58 0.50 -10.27
C PHE A 92 -7.07 1.68 -11.11
N GLU A 93 -6.73 1.47 -12.38
CA GLU A 93 -6.35 2.54 -13.32
C GLU A 93 -7.49 3.57 -13.50
N GLU A 94 -8.72 3.07 -13.58
CA GLU A 94 -9.95 3.86 -13.60
C GLU A 94 -10.89 3.31 -12.52
N VAL A 95 -10.95 4.01 -11.39
CA VAL A 95 -11.81 3.68 -10.26
C VAL A 95 -12.66 4.88 -9.88
N ASP A 96 -13.94 4.63 -9.65
CA ASP A 96 -14.90 5.57 -9.09
C ASP A 96 -15.46 5.01 -7.78
N VAL A 97 -15.70 5.90 -6.81
CA VAL A 97 -16.15 5.50 -5.48
C VAL A 97 -17.40 6.28 -5.12
N GLU A 98 -18.53 5.59 -5.08
CA GLU A 98 -19.81 6.13 -4.65
C GLU A 98 -19.99 5.86 -3.15
N TRP A 99 -20.22 6.92 -2.37
CA TRP A 99 -20.48 6.81 -0.94
C TRP A 99 -21.97 6.61 -0.68
N ALA A 100 -22.30 5.67 0.20
CA ALA A 100 -23.66 5.58 0.72
C ALA A 100 -24.04 6.85 1.50
N ASP A 101 -25.34 7.18 1.54
CA ASP A 101 -25.86 8.38 2.22
C ASP A 101 -25.50 8.44 3.71
N ASP A 102 -25.37 7.29 4.37
CA ASP A 102 -24.98 7.18 5.77
C ASP A 102 -23.46 7.10 5.98
N GLU A 103 -22.72 7.14 4.87
CA GLU A 103 -21.27 7.05 4.76
C GLU A 103 -20.65 5.78 5.39
N ASN A 104 -21.45 4.75 5.71
CA ASN A 104 -20.97 3.51 6.33
C ASN A 104 -20.64 2.42 5.32
N ALA A 105 -20.87 2.69 4.04
CA ALA A 105 -20.49 1.82 2.94
C ALA A 105 -20.09 2.64 1.72
N VAL A 106 -19.36 2.00 0.81
CA VAL A 106 -19.08 2.53 -0.53
C VAL A 106 -19.32 1.45 -1.57
N ASP A 107 -19.69 1.89 -2.77
CA ASP A 107 -19.62 1.11 -3.98
C ASP A 107 -18.39 1.55 -4.78
N ILE A 108 -17.50 0.59 -5.04
CA ILE A 108 -16.25 0.81 -5.78
C ILE A 108 -16.49 0.30 -7.21
N HIS A 109 -16.57 1.22 -8.17
CA HIS A 109 -16.69 0.92 -9.58
C HIS A 109 -15.30 0.88 -10.21
N TYR A 110 -14.94 -0.23 -10.85
CA TYR A 110 -13.62 -0.41 -11.46
C TYR A 110 -13.72 -1.13 -12.80
N ALA A 111 -12.82 -0.81 -13.72
CA ALA A 111 -12.76 -1.46 -15.02
C ALA A 111 -12.02 -2.80 -14.92
N THR A 112 -12.62 -3.86 -15.46
CA THR A 112 -11.92 -5.14 -15.65
C THR A 112 -11.45 -5.29 -17.09
N ALA A 113 -10.33 -5.98 -17.25
CA ALA A 113 -9.71 -6.11 -18.55
C ALA A 113 -10.44 -7.09 -19.51
N ASP A 114 -11.42 -7.85 -19.00
CA ASP A 114 -12.11 -8.90 -19.77
C ASP A 114 -13.62 -8.67 -19.94
N SER A 115 -14.29 -7.81 -19.15
CA SER A 115 -15.77 -7.83 -19.13
C SER A 115 -16.49 -6.54 -18.68
N GLY A 116 -15.85 -5.37 -18.73
CA GLY A 116 -16.52 -4.09 -18.47
C GLY A 116 -16.39 -3.62 -17.01
N GLU A 117 -17.23 -2.66 -16.64
CA GLU A 117 -17.26 -2.07 -15.30
C GLU A 117 -17.85 -3.06 -14.29
N MET A 118 -17.12 -3.29 -13.21
CA MET A 118 -17.52 -4.11 -12.08
C MET A 118 -17.72 -3.22 -10.85
N THR A 119 -18.55 -3.69 -9.92
CA THR A 119 -18.83 -2.98 -8.67
C THR A 119 -18.53 -3.87 -7.49
N TYR A 120 -17.78 -3.36 -6.51
CA TYR A 120 -17.54 -4.00 -5.23
C TYR A 120 -18.12 -3.13 -4.11
N SER A 121 -19.11 -3.67 -3.39
CA SER A 121 -19.71 -3.00 -2.23
C SER A 121 -18.92 -3.32 -0.97
N LEU A 122 -18.32 -2.29 -0.37
CA LEU A 122 -17.56 -2.36 0.87
C LEU A 122 -18.38 -1.76 2.01
N ASP A 123 -18.76 -2.58 2.99
CA ASP A 123 -19.47 -2.16 4.19
C ASP A 123 -18.44 -2.01 5.33
N PHE A 124 -18.28 -0.81 5.88
CA PHE A 124 -17.22 -0.56 6.86
C PHE A 124 -17.43 -1.26 8.20
N THR A 125 -18.68 -1.58 8.55
CA THR A 125 -18.99 -2.29 9.80
C THR A 125 -18.69 -3.77 9.67
N ARG A 126 -18.89 -4.34 8.48
CA ARG A 126 -18.62 -5.76 8.18
C ARG A 126 -17.18 -6.01 7.78
N ASP A 127 -16.63 -5.16 6.92
CA ASP A 127 -15.41 -5.44 6.17
C ASP A 127 -14.18 -4.74 6.76
N CYS A 128 -14.35 -3.73 7.63
CA CYS A 128 -13.25 -3.02 8.30
C CYS A 128 -13.15 -3.35 9.80
N VAL A 129 -13.52 -4.56 10.20
CA VAL A 129 -13.33 -5.01 11.60
C VAL A 129 -11.86 -5.39 11.75
N GLY A 130 -11.10 -4.61 12.53
CA GLY A 130 -9.67 -4.82 12.69
C GLY A 130 -9.33 -6.20 13.25
N ASP A 131 -8.44 -6.92 12.56
CA ASP A 131 -7.69 -8.07 13.10
C ASP A 131 -6.52 -7.61 14.00
#